data_AF-A0AB33ZW05-F1
#
_entry.id   AF-A0AB33ZW05-F1
#
_cell.length_a   1.000
_cell.length_b   1.000
_cell.length_c   1.000
_cell.angle_alpha   90.00
_cell.angle_beta   90.00
_cell.angle_gamma   90.00
#
_symmetry.space_group_name_H-M   'P 1'
#
loop_
_entity.id
_entity.type
_entity.pdbx_description
1 polymer ?
#
loop_
_entity_poly.entity_id
_entity_poly.type
_entity_poly.pdbx_seq_one_letter_code
_entity_poly.pdbx_strand_id
1 'polypeptide(L)'
;MKFKYLVSMRHFMVTLNFIIISFIGAQFLLITQYILNHQLSSELLITLARVPASPMILFSECIISYGLLVLVMYVLYHHHFSTQNTLLLLILEFILAFAIFFAVRMNYNGIFLLVFIDLLLTYRNLPTIQNYCFWGISGITFLLLFSFSNYSLLGVFFKMPSINTYLNFLPTQSRSLLVFFNNFLVSLNLITFICICLGYVIYILNRAHTVQSKLNSMQKANDELKSYAAISEKIAQEHERKRIARDIHDTVGHTLTGVAAGIDAAMVLIDIDPKAAKTQLQKISAAIKQGIKEVRQVLNQLRPDALKSYTLASAL
;
A
#
# COMPACT_ATOMS: atom_id res chain seq x y z
N MET A 1 5.19 8.94 11.45
CA MET A 1 5.63 9.96 10.47
C MET A 1 4.71 9.92 9.26
N LYS A 2 4.13 11.05 8.82
CA LYS A 2 3.31 11.09 7.59
C LYS A 2 4.21 10.99 6.36
N PHE A 3 3.75 10.29 5.30
CA PHE A 3 4.51 10.12 4.06
C PHE A 3 4.95 11.45 3.42
N LYS A 4 4.14 12.51 3.57
CA LYS A 4 4.46 13.87 3.09
C LYS A 4 5.82 14.38 3.59
N TYR A 5 6.24 14.01 4.79
CA TYR A 5 7.55 14.42 5.33
C TYR A 5 8.72 13.73 4.61
N LEU A 6 8.58 12.45 4.25
CA LEU A 6 9.60 11.72 3.48
C LEU A 6 9.77 12.32 2.09
N VAL A 7 8.65 12.67 1.46
CA VAL A 7 8.66 13.38 0.17
C VAL A 7 9.34 14.75 0.31
N SER A 8 9.07 15.51 1.38
CA SER A 8 9.75 16.78 1.63
C SER A 8 11.26 16.62 1.81
N MET A 9 11.69 15.60 2.55
CA MET A 9 13.12 15.30 2.72
C MET A 9 13.78 14.87 1.41
N ARG A 10 13.07 14.15 0.54
CA ARG A 10 13.55 13.85 -0.83
C ARG A 10 13.84 15.12 -1.61
N HIS A 11 12.92 16.09 -1.62
CA HIS A 11 13.15 17.37 -2.31
C HIS A 11 14.37 18.11 -1.77
N PHE A 12 14.56 18.09 -0.44
CA PHE A 12 15.77 18.65 0.17
C PHE A 12 17.04 17.93 -0.33
N MET A 13 17.04 16.60 -0.39
CA MET A 13 18.18 15.83 -0.90
C MET A 13 18.46 16.11 -2.39
N VAL A 14 17.43 16.28 -3.22
CA VAL A 14 17.56 16.74 -4.61
C VAL A 14 18.25 18.11 -4.64
N THR A 15 17.73 19.11 -3.93
CA THR A 15 18.35 20.45 -3.91
C THR A 15 19.79 20.44 -3.42
N LEU A 16 20.11 19.57 -2.46
CA LEU A 16 21.45 19.43 -1.93
C LEU A 16 22.42 18.77 -2.92
N ASN A 17 21.97 17.75 -3.66
CA ASN A 17 22.77 17.13 -4.73
C ASN A 17 23.04 18.13 -5.86
N PHE A 18 22.07 18.98 -6.21
CA PHE A 18 22.27 20.07 -7.18
C PHE A 18 23.38 21.02 -6.73
N ILE A 19 23.35 21.46 -5.46
CA ILE A 19 24.38 22.33 -4.89
C ILE A 19 25.75 21.66 -4.96
N ILE A 20 25.87 20.38 -4.59
CA ILE A 20 27.14 19.66 -4.62
C ILE A 20 27.72 19.55 -6.04
N ILE A 21 26.90 19.11 -6.99
CA ILE A 21 27.34 18.91 -8.38
C ILE A 21 27.74 20.24 -9.02
N SER A 22 26.93 21.29 -8.80
CA SER A 22 27.24 22.64 -9.26
C SER A 22 28.52 23.18 -8.61
N PHE A 23 28.72 22.95 -7.30
CA PHE A 23 29.92 23.37 -6.58
C PHE A 23 31.19 22.69 -7.12
N ILE A 24 31.16 21.38 -7.36
CA ILE A 24 32.31 20.66 -7.92
C ILE A 24 32.59 21.10 -9.36
N GLY A 25 31.55 21.29 -10.19
CA GLY A 25 31.72 21.83 -11.53
C GLY A 25 32.35 23.23 -11.51
N ALA A 26 31.89 24.10 -10.61
CA ALA A 26 32.44 25.45 -10.43
C ALA A 26 33.89 25.43 -9.94
N GLN A 27 34.27 24.48 -9.08
CA GLN A 27 35.67 24.31 -8.65
C GLN A 27 36.61 24.06 -9.83
N PHE A 28 36.26 23.15 -10.76
CA PHE A 28 37.09 22.92 -11.95
C PHE A 28 37.24 24.18 -12.81
N LEU A 29 36.18 24.98 -12.96
CA LEU A 29 36.21 26.22 -13.73
C LEU A 29 37.10 27.28 -13.07
N LEU A 30 36.88 27.56 -11.78
CA LEU A 30 37.60 28.59 -11.03
C LEU A 30 39.08 28.25 -10.88
N ILE A 31 39.40 26.99 -10.57
CA ILE A 31 40.80 26.58 -10.40
C ILE A 31 41.54 26.63 -11.74
N THR A 32 40.90 26.22 -12.84
CA THR A 32 41.54 26.30 -14.15
C THR A 32 41.80 27.76 -14.55
N GLN A 33 40.87 28.68 -14.29
CA GLN A 33 41.10 30.12 -14.51
C GLN A 33 42.23 30.67 -13.64
N TYR A 34 42.31 30.27 -12.37
CA TYR A 34 43.41 30.65 -11.49
C TYR A 34 44.77 30.20 -12.04
N ILE A 35 44.87 28.96 -12.50
CA ILE A 35 46.11 28.38 -13.06
C ILE A 35 46.53 29.12 -14.34
N LEU A 36 45.58 29.50 -15.20
CA LEU A 36 45.85 30.30 -16.40
C LEU A 36 46.38 31.70 -16.05
N ASN A 37 45.78 32.38 -15.07
CA ASN A 37 46.20 33.72 -14.66
C ASN A 37 47.59 33.73 -14.02
N HIS A 38 47.99 32.64 -13.35
CA HIS A 38 49.30 32.51 -12.71
C HIS A 38 50.36 31.81 -13.58
N GLN A 39 50.08 31.53 -14.87
CA GLN A 39 51.00 30.88 -15.81
C GLN A 39 51.51 29.48 -15.37
N LEU A 40 50.77 28.78 -14.51
CA LEU A 40 51.11 27.44 -14.00
C LEU A 40 50.62 26.31 -14.92
N SER A 41 50.23 26.63 -16.15
CA SER A 41 49.63 25.68 -17.09
C SER A 41 50.57 24.54 -17.49
N SER A 42 51.88 24.81 -17.60
CA SER A 42 52.89 23.80 -17.93
C SER A 42 53.05 22.77 -16.80
N GLU A 43 53.11 23.21 -15.54
CA GLU A 43 53.20 22.33 -14.37
C GLU A 43 51.95 21.45 -14.21
N LEU A 44 50.77 22.00 -14.50
CA LEU A 44 49.54 21.22 -14.54
C LEU A 44 49.56 20.16 -15.64
N LEU A 45 50.02 20.47 -16.85
CA LEU A 45 50.06 19.50 -17.94
C LEU A 45 51.05 18.36 -17.70
N ILE A 46 52.14 18.61 -16.96
CA ILE A 46 53.12 17.57 -16.59
C ILE A 46 52.55 16.63 -15.50
N THR A 47 51.72 17.15 -14.60
CA THR A 47 51.13 16.36 -13.50
C THR A 47 49.87 15.59 -13.90
N LEU A 48 49.23 15.96 -15.01
CA LEU A 48 48.01 15.31 -15.49
C LEU A 48 48.29 14.10 -16.39
N ALA A 49 47.62 12.99 -16.10
CA ALA A 49 47.68 11.78 -16.93
C ALA A 49 46.96 11.91 -18.29
N ARG A 50 46.12 12.95 -18.46
CA ARG A 50 45.37 13.23 -19.69
C ARG A 50 45.06 14.72 -19.79
N VAL A 51 45.05 15.25 -21.02
CA VAL A 51 44.67 16.64 -21.30
C VAL A 51 43.24 16.91 -20.78
N PRO A 52 43.05 17.96 -19.97
CA PRO A 52 41.74 18.28 -19.43
C PRO A 52 40.81 18.80 -20.52
N ALA A 53 39.55 18.38 -20.48
CA ALA A 53 38.50 18.97 -21.31
C ALA A 53 38.23 20.41 -20.88
N SER A 54 37.65 21.23 -21.77
CA SER A 54 37.38 22.63 -21.45
C SER A 54 36.47 22.74 -20.20
N PRO A 55 36.84 23.55 -19.20
CA PRO A 55 36.09 23.64 -17.94
C PRO A 55 34.64 24.09 -18.10
N MET A 56 34.37 24.93 -19.10
CA MET A 56 33.01 25.42 -19.38
C MET A 56 32.08 24.32 -19.87
N ILE A 57 32.57 23.44 -20.77
CA ILE A 57 31.79 22.29 -21.25
C ILE A 57 31.50 21.34 -20.09
N LEU A 58 32.50 21.06 -19.23
CA LEU A 58 32.31 20.19 -18.05
C LEU A 58 31.22 20.72 -17.11
N PHE A 59 31.24 22.02 -16.81
CA PHE A 59 30.22 22.64 -15.98
C PHE A 59 28.82 22.54 -16.61
N SER A 60 28.70 22.82 -17.92
CA SER A 60 27.43 22.72 -18.63
C SER A 60 26.89 21.28 -18.69
N GLU A 61 27.77 20.30 -18.91
CA GLU A 61 27.42 18.88 -18.96
C GLU A 61 26.86 18.40 -17.61
N CYS A 62 27.48 18.82 -16.51
CA CYS A 62 27.00 18.51 -15.15
C CYS A 62 25.59 19.07 -14.89
N ILE A 63 25.34 20.32 -15.28
CA ILE A 63 24.04 20.98 -15.07
C ILE A 63 22.95 20.34 -15.93
N ILE A 64 23.23 20.11 -17.22
CA ILE A 64 22.27 19.55 -18.17
C ILE A 64 21.92 18.11 -17.78
N SER A 65 22.92 17.27 -17.50
CA SER A 65 22.70 15.87 -17.11
C SER A 65 21.91 15.77 -15.80
N TYR A 66 22.21 16.61 -14.82
CA TYR A 66 21.46 16.68 -13.57
C TYR A 66 20.02 17.16 -13.77
N GLY A 67 19.80 18.19 -14.59
CA GLY A 67 18.46 18.67 -14.93
C GLY A 67 17.61 17.59 -15.61
N LEU A 68 18.21 16.80 -16.51
CA LEU A 68 17.56 15.68 -17.16
C LEU A 68 17.18 14.58 -16.14
N LEU A 69 18.08 14.24 -15.22
CA LEU A 69 17.80 13.29 -14.13
C LEU A 69 16.61 13.76 -13.27
N VAL A 70 16.57 15.02 -12.86
CA VAL A 70 15.46 15.57 -12.08
C VAL A 70 14.15 15.56 -12.88
N LEU A 71 14.19 15.82 -14.18
CA LEU A 71 13.03 15.75 -15.05
C LEU A 71 12.48 14.32 -15.13
N VAL A 72 13.35 13.33 -15.28
CA VAL A 72 12.95 11.91 -15.30
C VAL A 72 12.33 11.51 -13.95
N MET A 73 12.95 11.89 -12.82
CA MET A 73 12.41 11.65 -11.47
C MET A 73 11.03 12.31 -11.29
N TYR A 74 10.85 13.53 -11.80
CA TYR A 74 9.58 14.24 -11.73
C TYR A 74 8.48 13.53 -12.54
N VAL A 75 8.79 13.15 -13.78
CA VAL A 75 7.87 12.43 -14.68
C VAL A 75 7.47 11.09 -14.07
N LEU A 76 8.42 10.34 -13.53
CA LEU A 76 8.17 9.06 -12.85
C LEU A 76 7.31 9.21 -11.60
N TYR A 77 7.53 10.26 -10.81
CA TYR A 77 6.77 10.49 -9.58
C TYR A 77 5.31 10.89 -9.84
N HIS A 78 5.04 11.66 -10.89
CA HIS A 78 3.70 12.18 -11.17
C HIS A 78 2.85 11.32 -12.12
N HIS A 79 3.46 10.55 -13.02
CA HIS A 79 2.71 9.77 -14.01
C HIS A 79 2.72 8.27 -13.69
N HIS A 80 1.51 7.70 -13.56
CA HIS A 80 1.31 6.26 -13.51
C HIS A 80 1.41 5.67 -14.93
N PHE A 81 2.63 5.38 -15.36
CA PHE A 81 2.89 4.66 -16.61
C PHE A 81 2.64 3.15 -16.46
N SER A 82 2.46 2.46 -17.59
CA SER A 82 2.50 1.00 -17.66
C SER A 82 3.82 0.44 -17.11
N THR A 83 3.80 -0.78 -16.56
CA THR A 83 4.96 -1.47 -15.96
C THR A 83 6.22 -1.52 -16.84
N GLN A 84 6.07 -1.62 -18.17
CA GLN A 84 7.20 -1.65 -19.10
C GLN A 84 7.88 -0.27 -19.22
N ASN A 85 7.10 0.80 -19.42
CA ASN A 85 7.62 2.17 -19.53
C ASN A 85 8.28 2.64 -18.22
N THR A 86 7.77 2.21 -17.07
CA THR A 86 8.40 2.52 -15.78
C THR A 86 9.79 1.89 -15.63
N LEU A 87 9.98 0.66 -16.11
CA LEU A 87 11.30 0.01 -16.06
C LEU A 87 12.31 0.69 -16.98
N LEU A 88 11.89 1.11 -18.18
CA LEU A 88 12.75 1.84 -19.11
C LEU A 88 13.21 3.18 -18.54
N LEU A 89 12.30 3.92 -17.91
CA LEU A 89 12.62 5.19 -17.26
C LEU A 89 13.56 5.00 -16.06
N LEU A 90 13.43 3.90 -15.30
CA LEU A 90 14.36 3.57 -14.20
C LEU A 90 15.78 3.27 -14.71
N ILE A 91 15.89 2.50 -15.79
CA ILE A 91 17.18 2.24 -16.43
C ILE A 91 17.79 3.57 -16.90
N LEU A 92 16.96 4.47 -17.45
CA LEU A 92 17.40 5.80 -17.85
C LEU A 92 17.90 6.64 -16.66
N GLU A 93 17.24 6.63 -15.51
CA GLU A 93 17.72 7.30 -14.28
C GLU A 93 19.11 6.80 -13.87
N PHE A 94 19.31 5.48 -13.92
CA PHE A 94 20.58 4.88 -13.54
C PHE A 94 21.70 5.24 -14.53
N ILE A 95 21.40 5.22 -15.84
CA ILE A 95 22.33 5.67 -16.89
C ILE A 95 22.70 7.14 -16.67
N LEU A 96 21.73 8.00 -16.37
CA LEU A 96 21.98 9.42 -16.09
C LEU A 96 22.82 9.63 -14.83
N ALA A 97 22.59 8.85 -13.78
CA ALA A 97 23.39 8.91 -12.57
C ALA A 97 24.85 8.51 -12.84
N PHE A 98 25.09 7.49 -13.66
CA PHE A 98 26.43 7.16 -14.14
C PHE A 98 27.02 8.27 -15.01
N ALA A 99 26.25 8.85 -15.93
CA ALA A 99 26.70 9.98 -16.75
C ALA A 99 27.15 11.17 -15.88
N ILE A 100 26.37 11.53 -14.86
CA ILE A 100 26.73 12.56 -13.87
C ILE A 100 28.00 12.17 -13.10
N PHE A 101 28.10 10.93 -12.64
CA PHE A 101 29.27 10.42 -11.93
C PHE A 101 30.55 10.56 -12.78
N PHE A 102 30.49 10.26 -14.08
CA PHE A 102 31.59 10.47 -15.01
C PHE A 102 31.85 11.96 -15.34
N ALA A 103 30.79 12.77 -15.51
CA ALA A 103 30.89 14.20 -15.79
C ALA A 103 31.60 14.95 -14.66
N VAL A 104 31.30 14.58 -13.41
CA VAL A 104 31.96 15.11 -12.19
C VAL A 104 33.32 14.44 -11.93
N ARG A 105 33.87 13.71 -12.91
CA ARG A 105 35.17 13.04 -12.86
C ARG A 105 35.34 12.09 -11.67
N MET A 106 34.26 11.39 -11.31
CA MET A 106 34.21 10.42 -10.20
C MET A 106 34.50 11.02 -8.82
N ASN A 107 34.46 12.34 -8.69
CA ASN A 107 34.75 13.02 -7.43
C ASN A 107 33.54 13.01 -6.47
N TYR A 108 32.36 12.62 -6.95
CA TYR A 108 31.15 12.57 -6.15
C TYR A 108 30.30 11.35 -6.49
N ASN A 109 30.17 10.42 -5.54
CA ASN A 109 29.36 9.21 -5.63
C ASN A 109 27.99 9.34 -4.92
N GLY A 110 27.71 10.46 -4.26
CA GLY A 110 26.47 10.66 -3.51
C GLY A 110 25.19 10.66 -4.35
N ILE A 111 25.31 10.82 -5.68
CA ILE A 111 24.20 10.74 -6.63
C ILE A 111 23.52 9.37 -6.61
N PHE A 112 24.26 8.29 -6.34
CA PHE A 112 23.69 6.95 -6.25
C PHE A 112 22.78 6.78 -5.03
N LEU A 113 23.07 7.49 -3.94
CA LEU A 113 22.18 7.53 -2.77
C LEU A 113 20.86 8.22 -3.11
N LEU A 114 20.90 9.29 -3.92
CA LEU A 114 19.70 9.99 -4.37
C LEU A 114 18.81 9.08 -5.24
N VAL A 115 19.40 8.39 -6.22
CA VAL A 115 18.67 7.43 -7.08
C VAL A 115 18.06 6.31 -6.25
N PHE A 116 18.78 5.80 -5.24
CA PHE A 116 18.24 4.77 -4.36
C PHE A 116 17.03 5.28 -3.53
N ILE A 117 17.09 6.52 -3.02
CA ILE A 117 15.96 7.13 -2.32
C ILE A 117 14.76 7.35 -3.26
N ASP A 118 14.99 7.78 -4.49
CA ASP A 118 13.88 7.94 -5.43
C ASP A 118 13.25 6.58 -5.76
N LEU A 119 14.10 5.56 -5.99
CA LEU A 119 13.64 4.19 -6.19
C LEU A 119 12.77 3.72 -5.00
N LEU A 120 13.22 3.96 -3.76
CA LEU A 120 12.48 3.65 -2.52
C LEU A 120 11.10 4.31 -2.43
N LEU A 121 11.02 5.61 -2.73
CA LEU A 121 9.81 6.38 -2.51
C LEU A 121 8.80 6.24 -3.66
N THR A 122 9.28 6.17 -4.90
CA THR A 122 8.45 6.11 -6.11
C THR A 122 7.83 4.72 -6.28
N TYR A 123 8.58 3.64 -6.03
CA TYR A 123 8.16 2.28 -6.39
C TYR A 123 7.56 1.43 -5.26
N ARG A 124 7.27 2.03 -4.10
CA ARG A 124 6.68 1.34 -2.94
C ARG A 124 5.39 0.55 -3.25
N ASN A 125 4.62 0.98 -4.26
CA ASN A 125 3.28 0.44 -4.51
C ASN A 125 3.23 -0.66 -5.60
N LEU A 126 4.36 -1.03 -6.23
CA LEU A 126 4.37 -2.09 -7.24
C LEU A 126 4.34 -3.49 -6.59
N PRO A 127 3.45 -4.40 -7.04
CA PRO A 127 3.27 -5.71 -6.42
C PRO A 127 4.53 -6.60 -6.49
N THR A 128 5.31 -6.51 -7.57
CA THR A 128 6.57 -7.27 -7.75
C THR A 128 7.69 -6.81 -6.81
N ILE A 129 7.65 -5.54 -6.37
CA ILE A 129 8.68 -4.87 -5.56
C ILE A 129 8.31 -4.92 -4.06
N GLN A 130 7.20 -5.56 -3.71
CA GLN A 130 6.74 -5.67 -2.32
C GLN A 130 7.50 -6.72 -1.49
N ASN A 131 8.39 -7.49 -2.13
CA ASN A 131 9.25 -8.48 -1.47
C ASN A 131 10.38 -7.81 -0.67
N TYR A 132 10.46 -8.09 0.63
CA TYR A 132 11.53 -7.57 1.50
C TYR A 132 12.93 -7.94 1.01
N CYS A 133 13.11 -9.12 0.40
CA CYS A 133 14.39 -9.52 -0.20
C CYS A 133 14.82 -8.60 -1.35
N PHE A 134 13.90 -8.11 -2.18
CA PHE A 134 14.23 -7.21 -3.28
C PHE A 134 14.82 -5.89 -2.75
N TRP A 135 14.20 -5.32 -1.71
CA TRP A 135 14.72 -4.11 -1.06
C TRP A 135 16.07 -4.33 -0.37
N GLY A 136 16.25 -5.49 0.28
CA GLY A 136 17.53 -5.85 0.89
C GLY A 136 18.65 -5.96 -0.15
N ILE A 137 18.39 -6.68 -1.25
CA ILE A 137 19.35 -6.84 -2.36
C ILE A 137 19.64 -5.47 -2.99
N SER A 138 18.62 -4.70 -3.35
CA SER A 138 18.77 -3.36 -3.93
C SER A 138 19.60 -2.45 -3.01
N GLY A 139 19.31 -2.43 -1.70
CA GLY A 139 20.08 -1.67 -0.73
C GLY A 139 21.55 -2.09 -0.67
N ILE A 140 21.84 -3.40 -0.65
CA ILE A 140 23.22 -3.91 -0.69
C ILE A 140 23.90 -3.52 -2.00
N THR A 141 23.23 -3.66 -3.14
CA THR A 141 23.77 -3.29 -4.45
C THR A 141 24.13 -1.82 -4.51
N PHE A 142 23.25 -0.91 -4.06
CA PHE A 142 23.54 0.52 -4.03
C PHE A 142 24.64 0.90 -3.03
N LEU A 143 24.74 0.20 -1.90
CA LEU A 143 25.80 0.41 -0.92
C LEU A 143 27.16 -0.05 -1.48
N LEU A 144 27.21 -1.22 -2.11
CA LEU A 144 28.41 -1.69 -2.82
C LEU A 144 28.79 -0.71 -3.91
N LEU A 145 27.82 -0.28 -4.71
CA LEU A 145 28.06 0.68 -5.79
C LEU A 145 28.60 2.01 -5.25
N PHE A 146 28.06 2.54 -4.14
CA PHE A 146 28.59 3.72 -3.47
C PHE A 146 30.05 3.52 -2.99
N SER A 147 30.34 2.36 -2.37
CA SER A 147 31.66 2.03 -1.81
C SER A 147 32.73 1.84 -2.89
N PHE A 148 32.40 1.11 -3.96
CA PHE A 148 33.30 0.88 -5.09
C PHE A 148 33.48 2.13 -5.97
N SER A 149 32.51 3.05 -5.97
CA SER A 149 32.57 4.30 -6.74
C SER A 149 33.48 5.38 -6.16
N ASN A 150 34.49 4.99 -5.38
CA ASN A 150 35.50 5.91 -4.87
C ASN A 150 36.57 6.19 -5.93
N TYR A 151 36.93 7.47 -6.10
CA TYR A 151 37.99 7.89 -7.02
C TYR A 151 39.32 7.16 -6.76
N SER A 152 39.65 6.86 -5.49
CA SER A 152 40.87 6.12 -5.14
C SER A 152 40.95 4.72 -5.77
N LEU A 153 39.80 4.09 -6.03
CA LEU A 153 39.71 2.76 -6.61
C LEU A 153 39.60 2.84 -8.15
N LEU A 154 38.67 3.66 -8.65
CA LEU A 154 38.40 3.74 -10.09
C LEU A 154 39.39 4.63 -10.85
N GLY A 155 40.01 5.60 -10.18
CA GLY A 155 40.98 6.52 -10.77
C GLY A 155 42.22 5.81 -11.32
N VAL A 156 42.58 4.65 -10.77
CA VAL A 156 43.67 3.78 -11.27
C VAL A 156 43.37 3.29 -12.69
N PHE A 157 42.12 2.93 -12.97
CA PHE A 157 41.70 2.38 -14.26
C PHE A 157 41.44 3.47 -15.30
N PHE A 158 40.77 4.56 -14.89
CA PHE A 158 40.28 5.58 -15.84
C PHE A 158 41.22 6.77 -16.03
N LYS A 159 42.32 6.88 -15.26
CA LYS A 159 43.35 7.93 -15.35
C LYS A 159 42.78 9.35 -15.52
N MET A 160 41.63 9.64 -14.91
CA MET A 160 41.01 10.97 -15.01
C MET A 160 41.63 11.93 -13.99
N PRO A 161 41.75 13.23 -14.32
CA PRO A 161 42.26 14.23 -13.38
C PRO A 161 41.44 14.29 -12.08
N SER A 162 42.09 14.04 -10.93
CA SER A 162 41.44 14.21 -9.62
C SER A 162 41.26 15.68 -9.29
N ILE A 163 40.20 16.05 -8.56
CA ILE A 163 40.06 17.43 -8.07
C ILE A 163 41.21 17.82 -7.13
N ASN A 164 41.75 16.86 -6.40
CA ASN A 164 42.86 17.07 -5.46
C ASN A 164 44.12 17.55 -6.19
N THR A 165 44.33 17.10 -7.42
CA THR A 165 45.44 17.56 -8.28
C THR A 165 45.29 19.05 -8.60
N TYR A 166 44.08 19.52 -8.90
CA TYR A 166 43.79 20.95 -9.12
C TYR A 166 43.91 21.76 -7.84
N LEU A 167 43.36 21.23 -6.74
CA LEU A 167 43.38 21.88 -5.43
C LEU A 167 44.81 22.14 -4.91
N ASN A 168 45.80 21.35 -5.31
CA ASN A 168 47.20 21.54 -4.91
C ASN A 168 47.86 22.80 -5.51
N PHE A 169 47.32 23.36 -6.60
CA PHE A 169 47.81 24.61 -7.17
C PHE A 169 47.28 25.86 -6.44
N LEU A 170 46.30 25.71 -5.55
CA LEU A 170 45.75 26.81 -4.77
C LEU A 170 46.56 27.07 -3.49
N PRO A 171 46.57 28.33 -2.99
CA PRO A 171 47.11 28.65 -1.68
C PRO A 171 46.46 27.82 -0.57
N THR A 172 47.23 27.45 0.46
CA THR A 172 46.79 26.55 1.54
C THR A 172 45.47 26.98 2.19
N GLN A 173 45.26 28.29 2.39
CA GLN A 173 44.03 28.82 2.98
C GLN A 173 42.80 28.57 2.11
N SER A 174 42.88 28.89 0.82
CA SER A 174 41.80 28.69 -0.16
C SER A 174 41.50 27.20 -0.37
N ARG A 175 42.56 26.38 -0.46
CA ARG A 175 42.46 24.91 -0.57
C ARG A 175 41.70 24.31 0.62
N SER A 176 42.08 24.67 1.85
CA SER A 176 41.45 24.13 3.06
C SER A 176 39.97 24.47 3.15
N LEU A 177 39.57 25.70 2.76
CA LEU A 177 38.15 26.09 2.73
C LEU A 177 37.34 25.27 1.72
N LEU A 178 37.85 25.10 0.49
CA LEU A 178 37.16 24.30 -0.53
C LEU A 178 37.01 22.83 -0.11
N VAL A 179 38.05 22.24 0.48
CA VAL A 179 38.01 20.87 1.02
C VAL A 179 37.00 20.77 2.16
N PHE A 180 36.97 21.75 3.06
CA PHE A 180 35.99 21.80 4.15
C PHE A 180 34.55 21.80 3.60
N PHE A 181 34.23 22.69 2.66
CA PHE A 181 32.89 22.76 2.07
C PHE A 181 32.51 21.48 1.31
N ASN A 182 33.45 20.88 0.57
CA ASN A 182 33.23 19.58 -0.08
C ASN A 182 32.86 18.51 0.95
N ASN A 183 33.65 18.36 2.00
CA ASN A 183 33.40 17.36 3.05
C ASN A 183 32.09 17.64 3.79
N PHE A 184 31.80 18.91 4.08
CA PHE A 184 30.57 19.31 4.75
C PHE A 184 29.34 18.94 3.92
N LEU A 185 29.31 19.30 2.63
CA LEU A 185 28.16 19.01 1.77
C LEU A 185 27.97 17.50 1.54
N VAL A 186 29.06 16.75 1.32
CA VAL A 186 29.00 15.29 1.17
C VAL A 186 28.48 14.63 2.46
N SER A 187 28.95 15.08 3.62
CA SER A 187 28.48 14.57 4.92
C SER A 187 27.01 14.89 5.15
N LEU A 188 26.58 16.11 4.80
CA LEU A 188 25.18 16.53 4.91
C LEU A 188 24.27 15.68 4.00
N ASN A 189 24.73 15.30 2.81
CA ASN A 189 24.02 14.36 1.93
C ASN A 189 23.84 12.99 2.58
N LEU A 190 24.91 12.45 3.17
CA LEU A 190 24.89 11.14 3.82
C LEU A 190 24.00 11.12 5.07
N ILE A 191 24.03 12.19 5.87
CA ILE A 191 23.12 12.34 7.02
C ILE A 191 21.66 12.41 6.55
N THR A 192 21.38 13.22 5.52
CA THR A 192 20.04 13.33 4.94
C THR A 192 19.54 11.98 4.44
N PHE A 193 20.40 11.23 3.75
CA PHE A 193 20.12 9.88 3.30
C PHE A 193 19.73 8.94 4.46
N ILE A 194 20.54 8.89 5.53
CA ILE A 194 20.27 8.06 6.70
C ILE A 194 18.95 8.46 7.36
N CYS A 195 18.68 9.77 7.51
CA CYS A 195 17.42 10.26 8.08
C CYS A 195 16.20 9.82 7.26
N ILE A 196 16.28 9.84 5.93
CA ILE A 196 15.20 9.38 5.05
C ILE A 196 14.99 7.86 5.21
N CYS A 197 16.08 7.08 5.22
CA CYS A 197 16.01 5.62 5.42
C CYS A 197 15.37 5.26 6.77
N LEU A 198 15.80 5.88 7.86
CA LEU A 198 15.21 5.67 9.19
C LEU A 198 13.73 6.10 9.22
N GLY A 199 13.40 7.25 8.65
CA GLY A 199 12.03 7.72 8.55
C GLY A 199 11.14 6.76 7.73
N TYR A 200 11.70 6.15 6.68
CA TYR A 200 11.00 5.17 5.85
C TYR A 200 10.73 3.86 6.60
N VAL A 201 11.72 3.35 7.35
CA VAL A 201 11.54 2.17 8.22
C VAL A 201 10.44 2.43 9.25
N ILE A 202 10.48 3.58 9.93
CA ILE A 202 9.43 3.99 10.89
C ILE A 202 8.07 4.09 10.20
N TYR A 203 8.01 4.60 8.97
CA TYR A 203 6.77 4.69 8.20
C TYR A 203 6.18 3.30 7.89
N ILE A 204 7.01 2.33 7.46
CA ILE A 204 6.56 0.96 7.17
C ILE A 204 6.02 0.29 8.44
N LEU A 205 6.73 0.39 9.56
CA LEU A 205 6.31 -0.22 10.82
C LEU A 205 4.96 0.33 11.29
N ASN A 206 4.78 1.65 11.24
CA ASN A 206 3.50 2.28 11.58
C ASN A 206 2.35 1.84 10.66
N ARG A 207 2.64 1.68 9.36
CA ARG A 207 1.64 1.20 8.39
C ARG A 207 1.22 -0.24 8.68
N ALA A 208 2.16 -1.12 9.01
CA ALA A 208 1.88 -2.50 9.37
C ALA A 208 0.97 -2.60 10.61
N HIS A 209 1.30 -1.86 11.68
CA HIS A 209 0.46 -1.81 12.89
C HIS A 209 -0.95 -1.27 12.62
N THR A 210 -1.08 -0.23 11.79
CA THR A 210 -2.37 0.37 11.45
C THR A 210 -3.25 -0.58 10.62
N VAL A 211 -2.64 -1.32 9.69
CA VAL A 211 -3.36 -2.32 8.89
C VAL A 211 -3.84 -3.46 9.78
N GLN A 212 -2.98 -3.97 10.67
CA GLN A 212 -3.33 -5.07 11.57
C GLN A 212 -4.45 -4.67 12.54
N SER A 213 -4.38 -3.47 13.13
CA SER A 213 -5.43 -3.01 14.05
C SER A 213 -6.78 -2.87 13.35
N LYS A 214 -6.78 -2.39 12.11
CA LYS A 214 -8.00 -2.26 11.30
C LYS A 214 -8.58 -3.61 10.88
N LEU A 215 -7.73 -4.59 10.54
CA LEU A 215 -8.18 -5.97 10.29
C LEU A 215 -8.83 -6.58 11.54
N ASN A 216 -8.19 -6.42 12.70
CA ASN A 216 -8.74 -6.92 13.96
C ASN A 216 -10.09 -6.27 14.30
N SER A 217 -10.25 -4.96 14.06
CA SER A 217 -11.54 -4.27 14.29
C SER A 217 -12.62 -4.73 13.30
N MET A 218 -12.27 -4.95 12.04
CA MET A 218 -13.21 -5.46 11.04
C MET A 218 -13.64 -6.88 11.35
N GLN A 219 -12.73 -7.72 11.85
CA GLN A 219 -13.05 -9.08 12.26
C GLN A 219 -14.00 -9.12 13.45
N LYS A 220 -13.76 -8.30 14.49
CA LYS A 220 -14.68 -8.16 15.62
C LYS A 220 -16.07 -7.69 15.18
N ALA A 221 -16.15 -6.67 14.32
CA ALA A 221 -17.43 -6.20 13.80
C ALA A 221 -18.18 -7.27 12.98
N ASN A 222 -17.46 -8.10 12.23
CA ASN A 222 -18.05 -9.21 11.48
C ASN A 222 -18.59 -10.31 12.43
N ASP A 223 -17.86 -10.62 13.49
CA ASP A 223 -18.29 -11.61 14.49
C ASP A 223 -19.52 -11.12 15.27
N GLU A 224 -19.55 -9.84 15.65
CA GLU A 224 -20.73 -9.19 16.25
C GLU A 224 -21.94 -9.25 15.30
N LEU A 225 -21.78 -8.87 14.03
CA LEU A 225 -22.87 -8.95 13.03
C LEU A 225 -23.42 -10.38 12.88
N LYS A 226 -22.53 -11.39 12.85
CA LYS A 226 -22.95 -12.79 12.81
C LYS A 226 -23.77 -13.18 14.05
N SER A 227 -23.33 -12.76 15.24
CA SER A 227 -24.07 -13.02 16.47
C SER A 227 -25.44 -12.33 16.49
N TYR A 228 -25.53 -11.09 16.03
CA TYR A 228 -26.80 -10.36 15.91
C TYR A 228 -27.73 -11.03 14.90
N ALA A 229 -27.21 -11.49 13.76
CA ALA A 229 -27.99 -12.22 12.78
C ALA A 229 -28.55 -13.52 13.36
N ALA A 230 -27.75 -14.30 14.09
CA ALA A 230 -28.20 -15.52 14.76
C ALA A 230 -29.26 -15.26 15.84
N ILE A 231 -29.10 -14.19 16.63
CA ILE A 231 -30.11 -13.78 17.61
C ILE A 231 -31.40 -13.32 16.92
N SER A 232 -31.28 -12.52 15.86
CA SER A 232 -32.43 -12.04 15.09
C SER A 232 -33.20 -13.19 14.45
N GLU A 233 -32.49 -14.18 13.89
CA GLU A 233 -33.10 -15.39 13.35
C GLU A 233 -33.84 -16.17 14.44
N LYS A 234 -33.22 -16.37 15.61
CA LYS A 234 -33.87 -17.06 16.74
C LYS A 234 -35.12 -16.31 17.23
N ILE A 235 -35.06 -14.99 17.31
CA ILE A 235 -36.19 -14.14 17.69
C ILE A 235 -37.31 -14.26 16.64
N ALA A 236 -36.98 -14.21 15.35
CA ALA A 236 -37.94 -14.38 14.27
C ALA A 236 -38.61 -15.77 14.33
N GLN A 237 -37.84 -16.84 14.54
CA GLN A 237 -38.36 -18.19 14.72
C GLN A 237 -39.31 -18.30 15.93
N GLU A 238 -38.97 -17.69 17.07
CA GLU A 238 -39.83 -17.69 18.26
C GLU A 238 -41.11 -16.86 18.05
N HIS A 239 -41.03 -15.72 17.36
CA HIS A 239 -42.21 -14.94 17.00
C HIS A 239 -43.14 -15.72 16.07
N GLU A 240 -42.58 -16.40 15.08
CA GLU A 240 -43.34 -17.25 14.16
C GLU A 240 -44.03 -18.38 14.92
N ARG A 241 -43.31 -19.06 15.81
CA ARG A 241 -43.87 -20.12 16.67
C ARG A 241 -45.02 -19.61 17.55
N LYS A 242 -44.90 -18.42 18.13
CA LYS A 242 -45.97 -17.80 18.93
C LYS A 242 -47.18 -17.43 18.07
N ARG A 243 -46.98 -16.91 16.86
CA ARG A 243 -48.06 -16.62 15.91
C ARG A 243 -48.84 -17.90 15.59
N ILE A 244 -48.12 -18.95 15.21
CA ILE A 244 -48.69 -20.27 14.92
C ILE A 244 -49.50 -20.82 16.09
N ALA A 245 -48.96 -20.77 17.30
CA ALA A 245 -49.65 -21.27 18.48
C ALA A 245 -50.98 -20.54 18.71
N ARG A 246 -51.01 -19.22 18.46
CA ARG A 246 -52.23 -18.41 18.53
C ARG A 246 -53.22 -18.80 17.43
N ASP A 247 -52.79 -18.87 16.17
CA ASP A 247 -53.65 -19.23 15.04
C ASP A 247 -54.28 -20.63 15.23
N ILE A 248 -53.50 -21.60 15.74
CA ILE A 248 -54.00 -22.93 16.10
C ILE A 248 -54.98 -22.84 17.28
N HIS A 249 -54.65 -22.11 18.34
CA HIS A 249 -55.51 -21.97 19.52
C HIS A 249 -56.86 -21.33 19.17
N ASP A 250 -56.87 -20.29 18.35
CA ASP A 250 -58.10 -19.61 17.94
C ASP A 250 -58.97 -20.56 17.08
N THR A 251 -58.36 -21.27 16.12
CA THR A 251 -59.08 -22.24 15.26
C THR A 251 -59.64 -23.42 16.07
N VAL A 252 -58.82 -24.03 16.92
CA VAL A 252 -59.21 -25.20 17.74
C VAL A 252 -60.16 -24.79 18.87
N GLY A 253 -59.90 -23.66 19.51
CA GLY A 253 -60.70 -23.14 20.63
C GLY A 253 -62.12 -22.81 20.18
N HIS A 254 -62.27 -22.03 19.11
CA HIS A 254 -63.60 -21.70 18.59
C HIS A 254 -64.39 -22.93 18.14
N THR A 255 -63.74 -23.87 17.45
CA THR A 255 -64.40 -25.10 16.99
C THR A 255 -64.82 -26.00 18.16
N LEU A 256 -63.95 -26.19 19.17
CA LEU A 256 -64.28 -27.00 20.34
C LEU A 256 -65.38 -26.39 21.21
N THR A 257 -65.36 -25.07 21.44
CA THR A 257 -66.43 -24.39 22.19
C THR A 257 -67.77 -24.50 21.46
N GLY A 258 -67.79 -24.34 20.14
CA GLY A 258 -69.00 -24.52 19.33
C GLY A 258 -69.51 -25.97 19.34
N VAL A 259 -68.60 -26.95 19.34
CA VAL A 259 -68.93 -28.38 19.46
C VAL A 259 -69.53 -28.69 20.83
N ALA A 260 -68.93 -28.20 21.92
CA ALA A 260 -69.43 -28.40 23.28
C ALA A 260 -70.86 -27.85 23.44
N ALA A 261 -71.08 -26.58 23.07
CA ALA A 261 -72.41 -25.96 23.10
C ALA A 261 -73.41 -26.68 22.18
N GLY A 262 -72.95 -27.18 21.03
CA GLY A 262 -73.76 -27.98 20.13
C GLY A 262 -74.21 -29.31 20.76
N ILE A 263 -73.30 -29.99 21.47
CA ILE A 263 -73.58 -31.25 22.18
C ILE A 263 -74.59 -31.01 23.30
N ASP A 264 -74.40 -29.95 24.09
CA ASP A 264 -75.34 -29.58 25.16
C ASP A 264 -76.75 -29.34 24.61
N ALA A 265 -76.86 -28.62 23.48
CA ALA A 265 -78.14 -28.42 22.80
C ALA A 265 -78.74 -29.74 22.26
N ALA A 266 -77.92 -30.64 21.74
CA ALA A 266 -78.38 -31.94 21.26
C ALA A 266 -78.90 -32.83 22.40
N MET A 267 -78.27 -32.78 23.59
CA MET A 267 -78.75 -33.51 24.78
C MET A 267 -80.12 -33.02 25.24
N VAL A 268 -80.36 -31.70 25.26
CA VAL A 268 -81.67 -31.12 25.62
C VAL A 268 -82.75 -31.49 24.58
N LEU A 269 -82.40 -31.48 23.30
CA LEU A 269 -83.35 -31.78 22.21
C LEU A 269 -83.70 -33.26 22.11
N ILE A 270 -82.89 -34.18 22.65
CA ILE A 270 -83.07 -35.62 22.41
C ILE A 270 -84.38 -36.15 23.00
N ASP A 271 -84.83 -35.56 24.11
CA ASP A 271 -86.07 -35.92 24.81
C ASP A 271 -87.30 -35.15 24.28
N ILE A 272 -87.08 -34.02 23.57
CA ILE A 272 -88.14 -33.10 23.11
C ILE A 272 -88.43 -33.30 21.61
N ASP A 273 -87.40 -33.28 20.77
CA ASP A 273 -87.47 -33.50 19.32
C ASP A 273 -86.23 -34.28 18.83
N PRO A 274 -86.35 -35.62 18.75
CA PRO A 274 -85.25 -36.49 18.32
C PRO A 274 -84.74 -36.20 16.90
N LYS A 275 -85.59 -35.67 16.00
CA LYS A 275 -85.18 -35.32 14.64
C LYS A 275 -84.32 -34.06 14.64
N ALA A 276 -84.68 -33.06 15.45
CA ALA A 276 -83.86 -31.87 15.64
C ALA A 276 -82.50 -32.20 16.28
N ALA A 277 -82.48 -33.07 17.30
CA ALA A 277 -81.25 -33.56 17.93
C ALA A 277 -80.32 -34.26 16.92
N LYS A 278 -80.85 -35.14 16.07
CA LYS A 278 -80.08 -35.80 15.01
C LYS A 278 -79.49 -34.81 14.00
N THR A 279 -80.24 -33.77 13.65
CA THR A 279 -79.78 -32.71 12.74
C THR A 279 -78.65 -31.89 13.38
N GLN A 280 -78.75 -31.61 14.68
CA GLN A 280 -77.72 -30.90 15.43
C GLN A 280 -76.42 -31.72 15.53
N LEU A 281 -76.51 -33.03 15.80
CA LEU A 281 -75.36 -33.95 15.79
C LEU A 281 -74.67 -34.02 14.41
N GLN A 282 -75.43 -33.95 13.31
CA GLN A 282 -74.85 -33.88 11.96
C GLN A 282 -74.08 -32.58 11.74
N LYS A 283 -74.59 -31.43 12.20
CA LYS A 283 -73.89 -30.14 12.15
C LYS A 283 -72.58 -30.16 12.97
N ILE A 284 -72.61 -30.75 14.16
CA ILE A 284 -71.42 -30.94 15.01
C ILE A 284 -70.39 -31.82 14.30
N SER A 285 -70.81 -32.94 13.72
CA SER A 285 -69.92 -33.83 12.96
C SER A 285 -69.26 -33.12 11.77
N ALA A 286 -70.01 -32.30 11.04
CA ALA A 286 -69.48 -31.49 9.95
C ALA A 286 -68.48 -30.43 10.45
N ALA A 287 -68.80 -29.73 11.54
CA ALA A 287 -67.92 -28.72 12.15
C ALA A 287 -66.60 -29.33 12.64
N ILE A 288 -66.63 -30.52 13.28
CA ILE A 288 -65.43 -31.25 13.70
C ILE A 288 -64.56 -31.63 12.49
N LYS A 289 -65.16 -32.18 11.44
CA LYS A 289 -64.41 -32.58 10.22
C LYS A 289 -63.76 -31.38 9.55
N GLN A 290 -64.45 -30.24 9.53
CA GLN A 290 -63.93 -29.00 8.97
C GLN A 290 -62.80 -28.42 9.85
N GLY A 291 -62.96 -28.38 11.18
CA GLY A 291 -61.91 -27.94 12.10
C GLY A 291 -60.64 -28.79 12.03
N ILE A 292 -60.78 -30.12 11.93
CA ILE A 292 -59.64 -31.03 11.72
C ILE A 292 -58.91 -30.72 10.40
N LYS A 293 -59.65 -30.39 9.33
CA LYS A 293 -59.07 -30.03 8.03
C LYS A 293 -58.29 -28.72 8.10
N GLU A 294 -58.81 -27.72 8.79
CA GLU A 294 -58.17 -26.41 8.99
C GLU A 294 -56.87 -26.53 9.80
N VAL A 295 -56.88 -27.26 10.91
CA VAL A 295 -55.67 -27.56 11.69
C VAL A 295 -54.62 -28.28 10.84
N ARG A 296 -55.04 -29.27 10.05
CA ARG A 296 -54.13 -30.01 9.16
C ARG A 296 -53.53 -29.11 8.07
N GLN A 297 -54.27 -28.13 7.59
CA GLN A 297 -53.80 -27.16 6.61
C GLN A 297 -52.74 -26.21 7.20
N VAL A 298 -52.96 -25.69 8.41
CA VAL A 298 -51.98 -24.88 9.14
C VAL A 298 -50.70 -25.68 9.40
N LEU A 299 -50.81 -26.92 9.87
CA LEU A 299 -49.65 -27.79 10.08
C LEU A 299 -48.89 -28.11 8.78
N ASN A 300 -49.59 -28.26 7.65
CA ASN A 300 -48.96 -28.51 6.36
C ASN A 300 -48.20 -27.29 5.81
N GLN A 301 -48.66 -26.07 6.07
CA GLN A 301 -47.95 -24.84 5.70
C GLN A 301 -46.66 -24.64 6.50
N LEU A 302 -46.59 -25.26 7.69
CA LEU A 302 -45.44 -25.17 8.61
C LEU A 302 -44.39 -26.25 8.40
N ARG A 303 -44.65 -27.20 7.51
CA ARG A 303 -43.69 -28.22 7.16
C ARG A 303 -42.60 -27.56 6.31
N PRO A 304 -41.33 -27.53 6.76
CA PRO A 304 -40.28 -26.83 6.03
C PRO A 304 -40.12 -27.43 4.63
N ASP A 305 -39.99 -26.59 3.61
CA ASP A 305 -39.81 -27.02 2.22
C ASP A 305 -38.54 -27.88 2.03
N ALA A 306 -37.58 -27.83 2.97
CA ALA A 306 -36.45 -28.74 3.03
C ALA A 306 -36.84 -30.23 3.13
N LEU A 307 -38.03 -30.56 3.67
CA LEU A 307 -38.56 -31.93 3.70
C LEU A 307 -39.37 -32.31 2.45
N LYS A 308 -39.56 -31.38 1.50
CA LYS A 308 -40.11 -31.69 0.16
C LYS A 308 -39.01 -32.01 -0.86
N SER A 309 -37.79 -31.52 -0.66
CA SER A 309 -36.69 -31.64 -1.63
C SER A 309 -35.77 -32.86 -1.44
N TYR A 310 -35.77 -33.53 -0.28
CA TYR A 310 -35.07 -34.81 -0.11
C TYR A 310 -36.04 -35.97 -0.33
N THR A 311 -36.14 -36.44 -1.58
CA THR A 311 -36.66 -37.79 -1.86
C THR A 311 -35.66 -38.85 -1.40
N LEU A 312 -36.13 -40.01 -0.94
CA LEU A 312 -35.29 -41.15 -0.53
C LEU A 312 -34.20 -41.51 -1.56
N ALA A 313 -34.43 -41.19 -2.83
CA ALA A 313 -33.51 -41.38 -3.95
C ALA A 313 -32.27 -40.47 -3.95
N SER A 314 -32.23 -39.39 -3.17
CA SER A 314 -31.04 -38.51 -3.07
C SER A 314 -30.14 -38.81 -1.87
N ALA A 315 -30.49 -39.84 -1.07
CA ALA A 315 -29.79 -40.24 0.16
C ALA A 315 -29.21 -41.67 0.09
N LEU A 316 -29.41 -42.38 -1.03
CA LEU A 316 -28.84 -43.68 -1.38
C LEU A 316 -27.83 -43.48 -2.52
#